data_AF-A0A0D0ASF6-F1
#
_entry.id   AF-A0A0D0ASF6-F1
#
_cell.length_a   1.000
_cell.length_b   1.000
_cell.length_c   1.000
_cell.angle_alpha   90.00
_cell.angle_beta   90.00
_cell.angle_gamma   90.00
#
_symmetry.space_group_name_H-M   'P 1'
#
loop_
_entity.id
_entity.type
_entity.pdbx_description
1 polymer ?
#
loop_
_entity_poly.entity_id
_entity_poly.type
_entity_poly.pdbx_seq_one_letter_code
_entity_poly.pdbx_strand_id
1 'polypeptide(L)'
;KYFSLCRHLSRRFQILPLSLIIRDIKREGQNPVAGGGFADIWRGILNEKPVCLKVLRLTLERDEKARDEIRQQFCHEALVWRQLHHPNILPLLGVNIDVFHPSFCLISPWMSNGDIITFLKQNPQHNLPWVLREIAAGLHYLHSRDPPVIHGDIRGVRAPRLRLGIC
;
A
#
# COMPACT_ATOMS: atom_id res chain seq x y z
N LYS A 1 19.07 8.12 11.17
CA LYS A 1 18.91 9.23 12.14
C LYS A 1 17.69 10.11 11.84
N TYR A 2 17.46 10.57 10.60
CA TYR A 2 16.24 11.33 10.24
C TYR A 2 14.93 10.50 10.35
N PHE A 3 14.98 9.21 10.03
CA PHE A 3 13.78 8.38 9.99
C PHE A 3 13.18 8.08 11.37
N SER A 4 14.01 7.82 12.39
CA SER A 4 13.53 7.64 13.76
C SER A 4 12.79 8.88 14.27
N LEU A 5 13.24 10.07 13.85
CA LEU A 5 12.57 11.33 14.13
C LEU A 5 11.25 11.43 13.34
N CYS A 6 11.22 11.15 12.03
CA CYS A 6 9.96 11.14 11.26
C CYS A 6 8.93 10.15 11.82
N ARG A 7 9.37 8.95 12.24
CA ARG A 7 8.51 7.95 12.88
C ARG A 7 7.99 8.44 14.24
N HIS A 8 8.84 9.09 15.03
CA HIS A 8 8.43 9.69 16.30
C HIS A 8 7.42 10.82 16.11
N LEU A 9 7.72 11.75 15.18
CA LEU A 9 6.85 12.88 14.86
C LEU A 9 5.51 12.42 14.26
N SER A 10 5.51 11.42 13.39
CA SER A 10 4.27 10.86 12.85
C SER A 10 3.43 10.15 13.91
N ARG A 11 4.05 9.37 14.81
CA ARG A 11 3.31 8.77 15.94
C ARG A 11 2.74 9.82 16.90
N ARG A 12 3.46 10.93 17.11
CA ARG A 12 3.09 11.96 18.10
C ARG A 12 2.14 13.02 17.54
N PHE A 13 2.27 13.37 16.25
CA PHE A 13 1.58 14.50 15.63
C PHE A 13 0.76 14.11 14.40
N GLN A 14 0.77 12.84 13.96
CA GLN A 14 0.07 12.37 12.76
C GLN A 14 0.48 13.11 11.48
N ILE A 15 1.72 13.61 11.43
CA ILE A 15 2.26 14.35 10.29
C ILE A 15 3.05 13.40 9.39
N LEU A 16 2.76 13.45 8.09
CA LEU A 16 3.61 12.86 7.05
C LEU A 16 4.56 13.91 6.48
N PRO A 17 5.80 13.54 6.10
CA PRO A 17 6.69 14.43 5.38
C PRO A 17 6.01 14.95 4.11
N LEU A 18 6.08 16.26 3.85
CA LEU A 18 5.48 16.86 2.65
C LEU A 18 5.99 16.21 1.35
N SER A 19 7.23 15.72 1.36
CA SER A 19 7.84 14.98 0.24
C SER A 19 7.14 13.65 -0.09
N LEU A 20 6.28 13.14 0.80
CA LEU A 20 5.48 11.94 0.56
C LEU A 20 4.11 12.28 -0.06
N ILE A 21 3.67 13.53 0.03
CA ILE A 21 2.35 13.96 -0.44
C ILE A 21 2.42 14.24 -1.94
N ILE A 22 1.62 13.50 -2.71
CA ILE A 22 1.46 13.65 -4.15
C ILE A 22 0.09 14.28 -4.40
N ARG A 23 0.07 15.47 -5.00
CA ARG A 23 -1.16 16.22 -5.28
C ARG A 23 -1.68 15.98 -6.69
N ASP A 24 -0.77 15.82 -7.65
CA ASP A 24 -1.09 15.69 -9.08
C ASP A 24 -1.49 14.26 -9.46
N ILE A 25 -2.59 13.78 -8.88
CA ILE A 25 -3.14 12.45 -9.14
C ILE A 25 -4.55 12.56 -9.72
N LYS A 26 -4.82 11.79 -10.79
CA LYS A 26 -6.16 11.68 -11.38
C LYS A 26 -6.77 10.33 -11.03
N ARG A 27 -7.94 10.32 -10.40
CA ARG A 27 -8.75 9.11 -10.17
C ARG A 27 -9.40 8.68 -11.48
N GLU A 28 -9.36 7.38 -11.78
CA GLU A 28 -10.11 6.79 -12.88
C GLU A 28 -11.38 6.10 -12.38
N GLY A 29 -12.47 6.22 -13.15
CA GLY A 29 -13.75 5.59 -12.85
C GLY A 29 -14.57 6.32 -11.77
N GLN A 30 -15.83 5.89 -11.66
CA GLN A 30 -16.77 6.40 -10.65
C GLN A 30 -16.88 5.47 -9.42
N ASN A 31 -16.41 4.22 -9.55
CA ASN A 31 -16.52 3.19 -8.54
C ASN A 31 -15.15 2.54 -8.28
N PRO A 32 -14.90 2.02 -7.07
CA PRO A 32 -13.68 1.25 -6.80
C PRO A 32 -13.63 -0.02 -7.64
N VAL A 33 -12.41 -0.42 -8.02
CA VAL A 33 -12.14 -1.67 -8.76
C VAL A 33 -12.28 -2.89 -7.84
N ALA A 34 -11.93 -2.72 -6.57
CA ALA A 34 -12.13 -3.72 -5.53
C ALA A 34 -12.36 -3.04 -4.18
N GLY A 35 -13.06 -3.71 -3.27
CA GLY A 35 -13.31 -3.23 -1.92
C GLY A 35 -13.10 -4.34 -0.89
N GLY A 36 -12.48 -4.01 0.24
CA GLY A 36 -12.33 -4.89 1.40
C GLY A 36 -13.03 -4.32 2.63
N GLY A 37 -12.76 -4.92 3.80
CA GLY A 37 -13.33 -4.41 5.06
C GLY A 37 -12.81 -3.02 5.45
N PHE A 38 -11.55 -2.70 5.13
CA PHE A 38 -10.86 -1.52 5.65
C PHE A 38 -10.45 -0.48 4.59
N ALA A 39 -10.47 -0.87 3.31
CA ALA A 39 -10.01 -0.02 2.21
C ALA A 39 -10.69 -0.35 0.89
N ASP A 40 -10.74 0.64 0.02
CA ASP A 40 -11.16 0.55 -1.38
C ASP A 40 -9.96 0.74 -2.30
N ILE A 41 -9.91 -0.04 -3.37
CA ILE A 41 -8.86 0.01 -4.38
C ILE A 41 -9.40 0.71 -5.60
N TRP A 42 -8.78 1.82 -5.95
CA TRP A 42 -9.07 2.59 -7.16
C TRP A 42 -7.88 2.56 -8.09
N ARG A 43 -8.17 2.69 -9.38
CA ARG A 43 -7.15 2.99 -10.38
C ARG A 43 -7.01 4.49 -10.54
N GLY A 44 -5.81 4.95 -10.83
CA GLY A 44 -5.54 6.34 -11.14
C GLY A 44 -4.37 6.52 -12.09
N ILE A 45 -4.10 7.77 -12.45
CA ILE A 45 -2.99 8.18 -13.30
C ILE A 45 -2.12 9.20 -12.56
N LEU A 46 -0.83 8.91 -12.48
CA LEU A 46 0.22 9.80 -11.98
C LEU A 46 1.28 9.94 -13.07
N ASN A 47 1.52 11.16 -13.57
CA ASN A 47 2.50 11.42 -14.65
C ASN A 47 2.33 10.43 -15.82
N GLU A 48 1.10 10.30 -16.32
CA GLU A 48 0.70 9.39 -17.41
C GLU A 48 0.89 7.89 -17.14
N LYS A 49 1.31 7.51 -15.93
CA LYS A 49 1.48 6.12 -15.53
C LYS A 49 0.31 5.65 -14.66
N PRO A 50 -0.20 4.43 -14.90
CA PRO A 50 -1.26 3.87 -14.08
C PRO A 50 -0.75 3.53 -12.69
N VAL A 51 -1.52 3.91 -11.68
CA VAL A 51 -1.25 3.68 -10.26
C VAL A 51 -2.45 3.07 -9.55
N CYS A 52 -2.16 2.35 -8.46
CA CYS A 52 -3.15 1.93 -7.47
C CYS A 52 -3.30 3.01 -6.41
N LEU A 53 -4.56 3.32 -6.06
CA LEU A 53 -4.93 4.22 -4.97
C LEU A 53 -5.70 3.37 -3.94
N LYS A 54 -5.02 2.99 -2.86
CA LYS A 54 -5.64 2.28 -1.72
C LYS A 54 -6.21 3.32 -0.76
N VAL A 55 -7.52 3.51 -0.82
CA VAL A 55 -8.28 4.52 -0.07
C VAL A 55 -8.80 3.91 1.22
N LEU A 56 -8.45 4.48 2.37
CA LEU A 56 -8.98 4.03 3.67
C LEU A 56 -10.42 4.54 3.87
N ARG A 57 -11.27 3.72 4.51
CA ARG A 57 -12.67 4.09 4.78
C ARG A 57 -12.81 4.88 6.08
N LEU A 58 -12.45 6.17 6.08
CA LEU A 58 -12.65 7.07 7.22
C LEU A 58 -14.05 7.66 7.31
N THR A 59 -14.71 7.88 6.18
CA THR A 59 -16.03 8.51 6.10
C THR A 59 -17.15 7.73 6.78
N LEU A 60 -16.95 6.43 7.01
CA LEU A 60 -17.94 5.57 7.66
C LEU A 60 -17.85 5.62 9.19
N GLU A 61 -16.74 6.12 9.74
CA GLU A 61 -16.48 6.10 11.18
C GLU A 61 -16.89 7.41 11.85
N ARG A 62 -17.87 7.32 12.75
CA ARG A 62 -18.45 8.49 13.43
C ARG A 62 -17.68 8.84 14.70
N ASP A 63 -17.00 7.87 15.31
CA ASP A 63 -16.16 8.11 16.48
C ASP A 63 -14.85 8.83 16.10
N GLU A 64 -14.60 9.96 16.76
CA GLU A 64 -13.39 10.75 16.54
C GLU A 64 -12.12 10.00 16.93
N LYS A 65 -12.17 9.23 18.02
CA LYS A 65 -11.03 8.44 18.47
C LYS A 65 -10.68 7.36 17.45
N ALA A 66 -11.68 6.64 16.94
CA ALA A 66 -11.48 5.65 15.89
C ALA A 66 -10.92 6.27 14.59
N ARG A 67 -11.36 7.47 14.19
CA ARG A 67 -10.76 8.19 13.04
C ARG A 67 -9.29 8.50 13.26
N ASP A 68 -8.91 8.92 14.45
CA ASP A 68 -7.51 9.21 14.79
C ASP A 68 -6.64 7.96 14.83
N GLU A 69 -7.18 6.83 15.30
CA GLU A 69 -6.52 5.53 15.23
C GLU A 69 -6.27 5.10 13.77
N ILE A 70 -7.26 5.27 12.89
CA ILE A 70 -7.11 4.99 11.46
C ILE A 70 -6.04 5.91 10.82
N ARG A 71 -6.01 7.19 11.17
CA ARG A 71 -4.97 8.13 10.72
C ARG A 71 -3.58 7.72 11.19
N GLN A 72 -3.44 7.27 12.44
CA GLN A 72 -2.17 6.79 12.96
C GLN A 72 -1.70 5.54 12.23
N GLN A 73 -2.61 4.59 11.99
CA GLN A 73 -2.32 3.38 11.21
C GLN A 73 -1.88 3.72 9.79
N PHE A 74 -2.59 4.63 9.13
CA PHE A 74 -2.22 5.13 7.79
C PHE A 74 -0.81 5.71 7.76
N CYS A 75 -0.51 6.64 8.67
CA CYS A 75 0.79 7.30 8.68
C CYS A 75 1.91 6.30 8.99
N HIS A 76 1.65 5.37 9.90
CA HIS A 76 2.59 4.29 10.23
C HIS A 76 2.85 3.40 9.00
N GLU A 77 1.81 2.94 8.33
CA GLU A 77 1.89 2.11 7.12
C GLU A 77 2.68 2.84 6.02
N ALA A 78 2.35 4.11 5.76
CA ALA A 78 3.02 4.91 4.74
C ALA A 78 4.54 5.05 5.02
N LEU A 79 4.91 5.34 6.27
CA LEU A 79 6.31 5.52 6.65
C LEU A 79 7.12 4.22 6.65
N VAL A 80 6.54 3.13 7.14
CA VAL A 80 7.19 1.81 7.08
C VAL A 80 7.38 1.41 5.63
N TRP A 81 6.30 1.45 4.84
CA TRP A 81 6.30 1.00 3.46
C TRP A 81 7.24 1.82 2.58
N ARG A 82 7.31 3.14 2.77
CA ARG A 82 8.20 4.03 2.00
C ARG A 82 9.67 3.63 2.06
N GLN A 83 10.13 3.00 3.14
CA GLN A 83 11.53 2.61 3.32
C GLN A 83 11.87 1.24 2.75
N LEU A 84 10.86 0.49 2.30
CA LEU A 84 11.09 -0.86 1.83
C LEU A 84 11.60 -0.82 0.39
N HIS A 85 12.82 -1.31 0.19
CA HIS A 85 13.49 -1.33 -1.10
C HIS A 85 13.99 -2.75 -1.37
N HIS A 86 13.20 -3.51 -2.12
CA HIS A 86 13.51 -4.88 -2.51
C HIS A 86 12.76 -5.22 -3.80
N PRO A 87 13.33 -6.00 -4.74
CA PRO A 87 12.67 -6.34 -6.00
C PRO A 87 11.32 -7.04 -5.83
N ASN A 88 11.13 -7.77 -4.73
CA ASN A 88 9.90 -8.49 -4.37
C ASN A 88 9.04 -7.77 -3.33
N ILE A 89 9.20 -6.45 -3.17
CA ILE A 89 8.30 -5.58 -2.40
C ILE A 89 7.80 -4.49 -3.33
N LEU A 90 6.50 -4.22 -3.31
CA LEU A 90 5.93 -3.16 -4.14
C LEU A 90 6.36 -1.81 -3.55
N PRO A 91 6.89 -0.86 -4.32
CA PRO A 91 7.25 0.43 -3.76
C PRO A 91 6.02 1.28 -3.48
N LEU A 92 6.03 1.98 -2.35
CA LEU A 92 5.12 3.11 -2.12
C LEU A 92 5.66 4.35 -2.85
N LEU A 93 4.88 4.88 -3.78
CA LEU A 93 5.20 6.11 -4.49
C LEU A 93 4.96 7.34 -3.60
N GLY A 94 3.86 7.34 -2.87
CA GLY A 94 3.50 8.41 -1.95
C GLY A 94 2.09 8.25 -1.38
N VAL A 95 1.54 9.35 -0.91
CA VAL A 95 0.18 9.44 -0.38
C VAL A 95 -0.58 10.60 -1.02
N ASN A 96 -1.90 10.54 -1.02
CA ASN A 96 -2.74 11.70 -1.31
C ASN A 96 -3.80 11.86 -0.21
N ILE A 97 -4.07 13.12 0.13
CA ILE A 97 -5.00 13.51 1.20
C ILE A 97 -6.16 14.39 0.70
N ASP A 98 -6.19 14.68 -0.60
CA ASP A 98 -7.07 15.68 -1.19
C ASP A 98 -8.19 15.02 -2.03
N VAL A 99 -7.85 14.10 -2.92
CA VAL A 99 -8.77 13.53 -3.93
C VAL A 99 -9.91 12.72 -3.32
N PHE A 100 -9.68 12.12 -2.15
CA PHE A 100 -10.66 11.31 -1.44
C PHE A 100 -11.09 11.91 -0.11
N HIS A 101 -10.84 13.20 0.12
CA HIS A 101 -11.17 13.86 1.38
C HIS A 101 -12.63 13.58 1.82
N PRO A 102 -12.88 13.24 3.10
CA PRO A 102 -11.95 13.25 4.25
C PRO A 102 -11.08 11.99 4.42
N SER A 103 -11.13 11.05 3.47
CA SER A 103 -10.28 9.87 3.46
C SER A 103 -8.90 10.15 2.85
N PHE A 104 -7.95 9.26 3.16
CA PHE A 104 -6.58 9.29 2.64
C PHE A 104 -6.30 8.08 1.75
N CYS A 105 -5.34 8.19 0.84
CA CYS A 105 -4.92 7.05 0.02
C CYS A 105 -3.40 6.86 -0.05
N LEU A 106 -3.01 5.58 -0.09
CA LEU A 106 -1.65 5.13 -0.38
C LEU A 106 -1.52 4.90 -1.89
N ILE A 107 -0.41 5.36 -2.48
CA ILE A 107 -0.19 5.33 -3.93
C ILE A 107 0.97 4.38 -4.25
N SER A 108 0.72 3.43 -5.13
CA SER A 108 1.73 2.48 -5.64
C SER A 108 1.54 2.23 -7.15
N PRO A 109 2.51 1.62 -7.86
CA PRO A 109 2.32 1.28 -9.26
C PRO A 109 1.11 0.36 -9.47
N TRP A 110 0.39 0.52 -10.59
CA TRP A 110 -0.71 -0.38 -10.92
C TRP A 110 -0.19 -1.75 -11.37
N MET A 111 -0.77 -2.82 -10.82
CA MET A 111 -0.37 -4.19 -11.11
C MET A 111 -1.39 -4.84 -12.05
N SER A 112 -1.14 -4.71 -13.37
CA SER A 112 -2.08 -5.12 -14.44
C SER A 112 -2.50 -6.59 -14.42
N ASN A 113 -1.67 -7.44 -13.84
CA ASN A 113 -1.89 -8.89 -13.80
C ASN A 113 -2.72 -9.33 -12.58
N GLY A 114 -3.19 -8.37 -11.77
CA GLY A 114 -3.97 -8.64 -10.58
C GLY A 114 -3.20 -9.42 -9.51
N ASP A 115 -3.97 -10.12 -8.69
CA ASP A 115 -3.45 -10.97 -7.63
C ASP A 115 -2.84 -12.28 -8.18
N ILE A 116 -2.01 -12.90 -7.35
CA ILE A 116 -1.27 -14.11 -7.72
C ILE A 116 -2.18 -15.31 -8.05
N ILE A 117 -3.36 -15.42 -7.45
CA ILE A 117 -4.29 -16.51 -7.76
C ILE A 117 -4.88 -16.30 -9.15
N THR A 118 -5.35 -15.08 -9.44
CA THR A 118 -5.86 -14.71 -10.77
C THR A 118 -4.78 -14.90 -11.83
N PHE A 119 -3.54 -14.47 -11.55
CA PHE A 119 -2.42 -14.64 -12.45
C PHE A 119 -2.09 -16.10 -12.74
N LEU A 120 -1.98 -16.96 -11.71
CA LEU A 120 -1.68 -18.38 -11.89
C LEU A 120 -2.79 -19.14 -12.62
N LYS A 121 -4.06 -18.77 -12.40
CA LYS A 121 -5.18 -19.32 -13.18
C LYS A 121 -5.10 -18.98 -14.66
N GLN A 122 -4.68 -17.75 -14.99
CA GLN A 122 -4.51 -17.29 -16.37
C GLN A 122 -3.23 -17.82 -17.02
N ASN A 123 -2.23 -18.22 -16.22
CA ASN A 123 -0.92 -18.66 -16.67
C ASN A 123 -0.56 -20.02 -16.05
N PRO A 124 -1.27 -21.11 -16.39
CA PRO A 124 -1.09 -22.41 -15.74
C PRO A 124 0.31 -23.01 -15.97
N GLN A 125 1.00 -22.58 -17.03
CA GLN A 125 2.38 -23.00 -17.34
C GLN A 125 3.44 -22.23 -16.55
N HIS A 126 3.04 -21.24 -15.74
CA HIS A 126 3.98 -20.45 -14.98
C HIS A 126 4.56 -21.25 -13.82
N ASN A 127 5.86 -21.09 -13.57
CA ASN A 127 6.59 -21.88 -12.60
C ASN A 127 6.23 -21.46 -11.16
N LEU A 128 5.30 -22.18 -10.54
CA LEU A 128 4.86 -21.95 -9.17
C LEU A 128 6.02 -21.93 -8.14
N PRO A 129 6.99 -22.88 -8.17
CA PRO A 129 8.18 -22.78 -7.33
C PRO A 129 8.93 -21.45 -7.43
N TRP A 130 9.04 -20.88 -8.64
CA TRP A 130 9.70 -19.60 -8.85
C TRP A 130 8.95 -18.45 -8.17
N VAL A 131 7.62 -18.46 -8.27
CA VAL A 131 6.74 -17.50 -7.60
C VAL A 131 6.85 -17.57 -6.08
N LEU A 132 6.86 -18.78 -5.52
CA LEU A 132 7.02 -19.00 -4.07
C LEU A 132 8.38 -18.49 -3.58
N ARG A 133 9.44 -18.69 -4.37
CA ARG A 133 10.78 -18.18 -4.06
C ARG A 133 10.80 -16.66 -3.97
N GLU A 134 10.11 -15.97 -4.88
CA GLU A 134 10.04 -14.51 -4.87
C GLU A 134 9.23 -13.95 -3.68
N ILE A 135 8.13 -14.61 -3.32
CA ILE A 135 7.39 -14.30 -2.07
C ILE A 135 8.31 -14.49 -0.86
N ALA A 136 8.98 -15.64 -0.77
CA ALA A 136 9.87 -15.96 0.33
C ALA A 136 11.03 -14.96 0.45
N ALA A 137 11.60 -14.51 -0.67
CA ALA A 137 12.63 -13.47 -0.71
C ALA A 137 12.10 -12.13 -0.17
N GLY A 138 10.91 -11.72 -0.58
CA GLY A 138 10.24 -10.53 -0.04
C GLY A 138 10.00 -10.63 1.47
N LEU A 139 9.50 -11.77 1.96
CA LEU A 139 9.25 -11.99 3.39
C LEU A 139 10.53 -12.00 4.21
N HIS A 140 11.56 -12.68 3.72
CA HIS A 140 12.87 -12.67 4.34
C HIS A 140 13.41 -11.24 4.46
N TYR A 141 13.29 -10.44 3.39
CA TYR A 141 13.67 -9.03 3.42
C TYR A 141 12.92 -8.25 4.53
N LEU A 142 11.60 -8.40 4.64
CA LEU A 142 10.80 -7.73 5.68
C LEU A 142 11.23 -8.14 7.09
N HIS A 143 11.41 -9.44 7.32
CA HIS A 143 11.78 -9.98 8.63
C HIS A 143 13.22 -9.65 9.01
N SER A 144 14.10 -9.38 8.03
CA SER A 144 15.48 -8.92 8.26
C SER A 144 15.61 -7.43 8.62
N ARG A 145 14.51 -6.66 8.61
CA ARG A 145 14.55 -5.24 9.02
C ARG A 145 14.74 -5.12 10.54
N ASP A 146 15.18 -3.95 10.98
CA ASP A 146 15.29 -3.61 12.41
C ASP A 146 14.45 -2.36 12.74
N PRO A 147 13.34 -2.49 13.50
CA PRO A 147 12.74 -3.75 13.94
C PRO A 147 12.17 -4.56 12.77
N PRO A 148 11.97 -5.89 12.91
CA PRO A 148 11.35 -6.72 11.89
C PRO A 148 9.99 -6.18 11.47
N VAL A 149 9.74 -6.14 10.16
CA VAL A 149 8.43 -5.72 9.61
C VAL A 149 7.58 -6.97 9.39
N ILE A 150 6.43 -7.03 10.05
CA ILE A 150 5.45 -8.10 9.86
C ILE A 150 4.39 -7.59 8.89
N HIS A 151 4.21 -8.27 7.75
CA HIS A 151 3.23 -7.86 6.73
C HIS A 151 1.77 -7.94 7.25
N GLY A 152 1.48 -8.85 8.18
CA GLY A 152 0.19 -8.94 8.89
C GLY A 152 -0.98 -9.49 8.09
N ASP A 153 -0.95 -9.43 6.74
CA ASP A 153 -2.04 -9.95 5.90
C ASP A 153 -1.55 -10.54 4.56
N ILE A 154 -0.74 -11.60 4.63
CA ILE A 154 -0.25 -12.30 3.43
C ILE A 154 -1.35 -13.27 2.97
N ARG A 155 -2.04 -12.95 1.87
CA ARG A 155 -3.02 -13.84 1.24
C ARG A 155 -2.80 -13.87 -0.26
N GLY A 156 -3.04 -15.03 -0.89
CA GLY A 156 -2.95 -15.18 -2.35
C GLY A 156 -3.86 -14.22 -3.12
N VAL A 157 -4.94 -13.74 -2.52
CA VAL A 157 -5.87 -12.79 -3.16
C VAL A 157 -5.35 -11.34 -3.15
N ARG A 158 -4.27 -11.05 -2.40
CA ARG A 158 -3.76 -9.67 -2.22
C ARG A 158 -2.26 -9.52 -2.47
N ALA A 159 -1.56 -10.57 -2.88
CA ALA A 159 -0.21 -10.44 -3.38
C ALA A 159 -0.30 -10.08 -4.87
N PRO A 160 -0.15 -8.79 -5.26
CA PRO A 160 0.08 -8.46 -6.65
C PRO A 160 1.38 -9.16 -7.09
N ARG A 161 1.44 -9.55 -8.35
CA ARG A 161 2.57 -10.27 -8.95
C ARG A 161 3.92 -10.00 -8.26
N LEU A 162 4.47 -11.03 -7.62
CA LEU A 162 5.88 -11.13 -7.21
C LEU A 162 6.38 -10.06 -6.22
N ARG A 163 5.47 -9.23 -5.70
CA ARG A 163 5.77 -8.12 -4.81
C ARG A 163 4.81 -8.11 -3.65
N LEU A 164 5.32 -8.21 -2.42
CA LEU A 164 4.48 -7.98 -1.24
C LEU A 164 4.10 -6.49 -1.25
N GLY A 165 2.81 -6.22 -1.40
CA GLY A 165 2.23 -4.90 -1.55
C GLY A 165 0.72 -5.03 -1.47
N ILE A 166 0.03 -3.98 -1.00
CA ILE A 166 -1.41 -4.06 -0.67
C ILE A 166 -2.28 -3.58 -1.85
N CYS A 167 -1.71 -3.62 -3.06
CA CYS A 167 -2.17 -3.07 -4.33
C CYS A 167 -1.50 -3.84 -5.48
#